data_AF-A0A381NQG2-F1
#
_entry.id   AF-A0A381NQG2-F1
#
_cell.length_a   1.000
_cell.length_b   1.000
_cell.length_c   1.000
_cell.angle_alpha   90.00
_cell.angle_beta   90.00
_cell.angle_gamma   90.00
#
_symmetry.space_group_name_H-M   'P 1'
#
loop_
_entity.id
_entity.type
_entity.pdbx_description
1 polymer ?
#
loop_
_entity_poly.entity_id
_entity_poly.type
_entity_poly.pdbx_seq_one_letter_code
_entity_poly.pdbx_strand_id
1 'polypeptide(L)'
;MDSPAKLFTMRQFNETYVSFYGYFSKSLHTHVKNKFLISLIEPLVQGLVLMPLTHEEGHRSILTAKGIGSISQPFFNKDGLAYVNGVADQTLIDLKADDPANYIRLHNGGLESDYMIAKRIEDMVSFDMVEHQYYDWEYFSRKAGIVQYIAMGLFEYEIDKEEEENELERDIVGHDVYGSVRHLFRPDMEFYRYTRYKDLTKPEKEYLDNLGYHSFINLLNPILFGKPGFRINKDTKVNFGAGHMLAPFGEFVDENVWLKYKNYNISLYLRQFHNKDNWSNGFGIGLHDYNFSDKITMSLSGHYWNQPQDYSFNTS
;
A
#
# COMPACT_ATOMS: atom_id res chain seq x y z
N MET A 1 28.73 -16.33 9.96
CA MET A 1 28.55 -14.86 9.83
C MET A 1 27.20 -14.54 10.42
N ASP A 2 27.18 -13.78 11.51
CA ASP A 2 25.93 -13.29 12.10
C ASP A 2 25.24 -12.41 11.07
N SER A 3 24.07 -12.82 10.59
CA SER A 3 23.23 -11.92 9.80
C SER A 3 22.89 -10.72 10.69
N PRO A 4 23.07 -9.48 10.21
CA PRO A 4 22.68 -8.31 11.00
C PRO A 4 21.20 -8.42 11.39
N ALA A 5 20.86 -7.90 12.57
CA ALA A 5 19.48 -7.85 13.02
C ALA A 5 18.61 -7.22 11.93
N LYS A 6 17.70 -8.00 11.36
CA LYS A 6 16.76 -7.51 10.34
C LYS A 6 15.76 -6.61 11.05
N LEU A 7 15.57 -5.39 10.51
CA LEU A 7 14.53 -4.47 10.98
C LEU A 7 13.13 -5.05 10.73
N PHE A 8 12.10 -4.39 11.26
CA PHE A 8 10.72 -4.82 11.10
C PHE A 8 10.34 -5.08 9.64
N THR A 9 9.57 -6.14 9.40
CA THR A 9 8.89 -6.33 8.11
C THR A 9 7.87 -5.22 7.88
N MET A 10 7.52 -4.93 6.61
CA MET A 10 6.46 -3.97 6.27
C MET A 10 5.18 -4.22 7.07
N ARG A 11 4.76 -5.49 7.16
CA ARG A 11 3.59 -5.89 7.94
C ARG A 11 3.70 -5.49 9.42
N GLN A 12 4.81 -5.82 10.07
CA GLN A 12 5.02 -5.49 11.48
C GLN A 12 5.05 -3.98 11.72
N PHE A 13 5.70 -3.24 10.81
CA PHE A 13 5.72 -1.78 10.86
C PHE A 13 4.31 -1.20 10.74
N ASN A 14 3.53 -1.65 9.75
CA ASN A 14 2.18 -1.15 9.48
C ASN A 14 1.19 -1.50 10.61
N GLU A 15 1.22 -2.72 11.15
CA GLU A 15 0.36 -3.11 12.28
C GLU A 15 0.70 -2.32 13.56
N THR A 16 2.00 -2.07 13.80
CA THR A 16 2.45 -1.22 14.92
C THR A 16 2.02 0.23 14.72
N TYR A 17 2.16 0.74 13.49
CA TYR A 17 1.73 2.07 13.10
C TYR A 17 0.22 2.27 13.32
N VAL A 18 -0.62 1.36 12.83
CA VAL A 18 -2.09 1.46 13.00
C VAL A 18 -2.46 1.52 14.48
N SER A 19 -1.80 0.73 15.32
CA SER A 19 -2.01 0.74 16.77
C SER A 19 -1.59 2.09 17.39
N PHE A 20 -0.44 2.63 16.97
CA PHE A 20 0.04 3.94 17.39
C PHE A 20 -0.93 5.06 16.96
N TYR A 21 -1.36 5.07 15.70
CA TYR A 21 -2.30 6.05 15.16
C TYR A 21 -3.60 6.04 15.95
N GLY A 22 -4.18 4.87 16.21
CA GLY A 22 -5.41 4.75 16.99
C GLY A 22 -5.28 5.31 18.41
N TYR A 23 -4.13 5.08 19.07
CA TYR A 23 -3.85 5.69 20.37
C TYR A 23 -3.72 7.21 20.27
N PHE A 24 -3.01 7.70 19.25
CA PHE A 24 -2.85 9.13 18.97
C PHE A 24 -4.20 9.82 18.75
N SER A 25 -5.01 9.35 17.79
CA SER A 25 -6.32 9.93 17.47
C SER A 25 -7.26 9.85 18.68
N LYS A 26 -7.35 8.70 19.36
CA LYS A 26 -8.16 8.59 20.58
C LYS A 26 -7.73 9.56 21.68
N SER A 27 -6.43 9.73 21.89
CA SER A 27 -5.89 10.69 22.85
C SER A 27 -6.24 12.12 22.46
N LEU A 28 -6.11 12.46 21.18
CA LEU A 28 -6.46 13.76 20.63
C LEU A 28 -7.94 14.08 20.86
N HIS A 29 -8.84 13.15 20.51
CA HIS A 29 -10.28 13.27 20.75
C HIS A 29 -10.66 13.37 22.24
N THR A 30 -9.86 12.76 23.13
CA THR A 30 -10.12 12.78 24.58
C THR A 30 -9.70 14.10 25.21
N HIS A 31 -8.56 14.67 24.79
CA HIS A 31 -7.95 15.83 25.44
C HIS A 31 -8.23 17.16 24.75
N VAL A 32 -8.51 17.15 23.44
CA VAL A 32 -8.85 18.36 22.68
C VAL A 32 -10.37 18.46 22.55
N LYS A 33 -10.97 19.39 23.29
CA LYS A 33 -12.45 19.57 23.28
C LYS A 33 -12.99 20.17 21.97
N ASN A 34 -12.14 20.88 21.23
CA ASN A 34 -12.56 21.58 20.02
C ASN A 34 -12.45 20.65 18.80
N LYS A 35 -13.61 20.19 18.31
CA LYS A 35 -13.70 19.33 17.11
C LYS A 35 -13.05 19.96 15.88
N PHE A 36 -13.14 21.28 15.71
CA PHE A 36 -12.49 21.97 14.60
C PHE A 36 -10.97 21.85 14.66
N LEU A 37 -10.37 21.91 15.86
CA LEU A 37 -8.93 21.72 16.01
C LEU A 37 -8.50 20.29 15.71
N ILE A 38 -9.30 19.29 16.11
CA ILE A 38 -9.05 17.89 15.76
C ILE A 38 -9.04 17.72 14.24
N SER A 39 -10.08 18.21 13.56
CA SER A 39 -10.20 18.16 12.09
C SER A 39 -9.15 19.00 11.34
N LEU A 40 -8.33 19.77 12.04
CA LEU A 40 -7.15 20.45 11.48
C LEU A 40 -5.86 19.67 11.77
N ILE A 41 -5.71 19.17 13.00
CA ILE A 41 -4.50 18.48 13.46
C ILE A 41 -4.34 17.13 12.77
N GLU A 42 -5.39 16.30 12.70
CA GLU A 42 -5.27 14.96 12.12
C GLU A 42 -4.85 15.01 10.65
N PRO A 43 -5.45 15.84 9.76
CA PRO A 43 -4.95 16.02 8.40
C PRO A 43 -3.52 16.47 8.29
N LEU A 44 -3.11 17.44 9.10
CA LEU A 44 -1.76 17.99 9.02
C LEU A 44 -0.71 16.97 9.48
N VAL A 45 -0.93 16.33 10.63
CA VAL A 45 -0.02 15.30 11.15
C VAL A 45 0.03 14.11 10.20
N GLN A 46 -1.12 13.73 9.65
CA GLN A 46 -1.20 12.62 8.72
C GLN A 46 -0.45 12.90 7.42
N GLY A 47 -0.77 14.00 6.74
CA GLY A 47 -0.21 14.32 5.43
C GLY A 47 1.27 14.71 5.46
N LEU A 48 1.76 15.31 6.55
CA LEU A 48 3.13 15.84 6.62
C LEU A 48 4.13 14.92 7.31
N VAL A 49 3.67 13.94 8.08
CA VAL A 49 4.56 13.11 8.91
C VAL A 49 4.24 11.64 8.74
N LEU A 50 3.02 11.23 9.10
CA LEU A 50 2.73 9.82 9.29
C LEU A 50 2.58 9.06 7.97
N MET A 51 1.87 9.63 6.99
CA MET A 51 1.71 9.01 5.68
C MET A 51 3.04 8.88 4.94
N PRO A 52 3.84 9.97 4.75
CA PRO A 52 5.17 9.87 4.17
C PRO A 52 6.08 8.86 4.89
N LEU A 53 6.06 8.82 6.23
CA LEU A 53 6.84 7.84 7.00
C LEU A 53 6.53 6.40 6.61
N THR A 54 5.27 6.03 6.65
CA THR A 54 4.86 4.65 6.31
C THR A 54 5.05 4.31 4.84
N HIS A 55 5.02 5.31 3.95
CA HIS A 55 5.21 5.15 2.52
C HIS A 55 6.69 4.86 2.22
N GLU A 56 7.60 5.70 2.70
CA GLU A 56 9.05 5.48 2.53
C GLU A 56 9.55 4.21 3.22
N GLU A 57 9.03 3.91 4.41
CA GLU A 57 9.33 2.65 5.08
C GLU A 57 8.81 1.43 4.31
N GLY A 58 7.75 1.60 3.52
CA GLY A 58 7.26 0.60 2.56
C GLY A 58 8.35 0.22 1.55
N HIS A 59 8.89 1.21 0.84
CA HIS A 59 10.01 0.99 -0.09
C HIS A 59 11.25 0.42 0.61
N ARG A 60 11.64 1.02 1.75
CA ARG A 60 12.84 0.61 2.51
C ARG A 60 12.76 -0.83 3.00
N SER A 61 11.57 -1.32 3.33
CA SER A 61 11.36 -2.69 3.82
C SER A 61 11.69 -3.75 2.76
N ILE A 62 11.47 -3.44 1.47
CA ILE A 62 11.79 -4.36 0.36
C ILE A 62 13.31 -4.51 0.24
N LEU A 63 14.04 -3.40 0.25
CA LEU A 63 15.51 -3.40 0.25
C LEU A 63 16.08 -4.11 1.47
N THR A 64 15.51 -3.84 2.66
CA THR A 64 15.91 -4.50 3.91
C THR A 64 15.72 -6.02 3.84
N ALA A 65 14.62 -6.50 3.25
CA ALA A 65 14.38 -7.93 3.06
C ALA A 65 15.40 -8.59 2.13
N LYS A 66 15.98 -7.82 1.20
CA LYS A 66 17.07 -8.22 0.31
C LYS A 66 18.48 -8.01 0.88
N GLY A 67 18.59 -7.49 2.11
CA GLY A 67 19.88 -7.18 2.72
C GLY A 67 20.58 -5.97 2.10
N ILE A 68 19.85 -5.13 1.36
CA ILE A 68 20.35 -3.89 0.78
C ILE A 68 20.14 -2.77 1.80
N GLY A 69 21.24 -2.10 2.19
CA GLY A 69 21.19 -0.94 3.06
C GLY A 69 20.65 0.28 2.32
N SER A 70 19.78 1.05 2.98
CA SER A 70 19.19 2.28 2.44
C SER A 70 18.73 3.19 3.58
N ILE A 71 18.46 4.46 3.23
CA ILE A 71 18.08 5.52 4.16
C ILE A 71 16.67 5.98 3.79
N SER A 72 15.74 5.93 4.73
CA SER A 72 14.40 6.51 4.56
C SER A 72 14.44 7.98 4.93
N GLN A 73 14.00 8.85 4.00
CA GLN A 73 13.87 10.29 4.20
C GLN A 73 12.39 10.68 4.05
N PRO A 74 11.55 10.40 5.06
CA PRO A 74 10.11 10.58 4.98
C PRO A 74 9.66 12.04 5.14
N PHE A 75 10.58 12.98 5.29
CA PHE A 75 10.26 14.39 5.46
C PHE A 75 10.50 15.12 4.15
N PHE A 76 9.47 15.85 3.71
CA PHE A 76 9.53 16.58 2.44
C PHE A 76 10.76 17.49 2.37
N ASN A 77 11.56 17.29 1.33
CA ASN A 77 12.71 18.10 1.01
C ASN A 77 12.28 19.47 0.44
N LYS A 78 13.25 20.30 0.02
CA LYS A 78 13.00 21.62 -0.60
C LYS A 78 12.12 21.57 -1.87
N ASP A 79 12.07 20.42 -2.54
CA ASP A 79 11.31 20.18 -3.75
C ASP A 79 9.93 19.56 -3.45
N GLY A 80 9.58 19.41 -2.16
CA GLY A 80 8.31 18.83 -1.74
C GLY A 80 8.24 17.31 -1.90
N LEU A 81 9.39 16.63 -1.93
CA LEU A 81 9.49 15.18 -2.10
C LEU A 81 10.00 14.48 -0.84
N ALA A 82 9.42 13.32 -0.52
CA ALA A 82 9.97 12.33 0.38
C ALA A 82 10.41 11.14 -0.48
N TYR A 83 11.49 10.45 -0.09
CA TYR A 83 12.00 9.29 -0.82
C TYR A 83 12.96 8.45 0.03
N VAL A 84 13.32 7.28 -0.48
CA VAL A 84 14.40 6.44 0.03
C VAL A 84 15.66 6.66 -0.82
N ASN A 85 16.83 6.78 -0.18
CA ASN A 85 18.11 6.93 -0.87
C ASN A 85 19.22 6.08 -0.22
N GLY A 86 20.48 6.37 -0.53
CA GLY A 86 21.65 5.64 0.00
C GLY A 86 21.97 4.34 -0.73
N VAL A 87 21.45 4.14 -1.94
CA VAL A 87 21.69 2.95 -2.76
C VAL A 87 22.40 3.36 -4.06
N ALA A 88 23.45 2.64 -4.43
CA ALA A 88 24.18 2.85 -5.68
C ALA A 88 23.41 2.28 -6.88
N ASP A 89 23.62 2.85 -8.08
CA ASP A 89 23.01 2.38 -9.32
C ASP A 89 23.31 0.90 -9.58
N GLN A 90 24.56 0.49 -9.36
CA GLN A 90 24.96 -0.91 -9.56
C GLN A 90 24.14 -1.88 -8.71
N THR A 91 23.84 -1.54 -7.46
CA THR A 91 23.03 -2.39 -6.57
C THR A 91 21.59 -2.55 -7.09
N LEU A 92 21.01 -1.50 -7.67
CA LEU A 92 19.67 -1.54 -8.26
C LEU A 92 19.67 -2.29 -9.60
N ILE A 93 20.73 -2.15 -10.39
CA ILE A 93 20.96 -2.93 -11.62
C ILE A 93 21.02 -4.43 -11.30
N ASP A 94 21.80 -4.79 -10.28
CA ASP A 94 21.92 -6.19 -9.83
C ASP A 94 20.58 -6.71 -9.33
N LEU A 95 19.83 -5.93 -8.54
CA LEU A 95 18.48 -6.31 -8.09
C LEU A 95 17.51 -6.51 -9.27
N LYS A 96 17.55 -5.64 -10.28
CA LYS A 96 16.72 -5.76 -11.49
C LYS A 96 17.04 -7.03 -12.28
N ALA A 97 18.31 -7.41 -12.34
CA ALA A 97 18.75 -8.60 -13.07
C ALA A 97 18.46 -9.91 -12.31
N ASP A 98 18.75 -9.94 -11.01
CA ASP A 98 18.69 -11.15 -10.20
C ASP A 98 17.28 -11.43 -9.65
N ASP A 99 16.49 -10.38 -9.38
CA ASP A 99 15.14 -10.47 -8.81
C ASP A 99 14.22 -9.35 -9.36
N PRO A 100 13.85 -9.44 -10.65
CA PRO A 100 13.04 -8.41 -11.30
C PRO A 100 11.70 -8.19 -10.60
N ALA A 101 11.11 -9.24 -10.00
CA ALA A 101 9.86 -9.13 -9.26
C ALA A 101 9.99 -8.18 -8.06
N ASN A 102 11.06 -8.31 -7.26
CA ASN A 102 11.28 -7.40 -6.14
C ASN A 102 11.78 -6.03 -6.57
N TYR A 103 12.45 -5.93 -7.72
CA TYR A 103 12.75 -4.63 -8.33
C TYR A 103 11.47 -3.89 -8.73
N ILE A 104 10.51 -4.53 -9.41
CA ILE A 104 9.20 -3.91 -9.69
C ILE A 104 8.45 -3.61 -8.39
N ARG A 105 8.44 -4.55 -7.44
CA ARG A 105 7.79 -4.33 -6.14
C ARG A 105 8.41 -3.13 -5.40
N LEU A 106 9.69 -2.86 -5.59
CA LEU A 106 10.37 -1.70 -4.99
C LEU A 106 9.66 -0.39 -5.36
N HIS A 107 9.25 -0.23 -6.62
CA HIS A 107 8.44 0.92 -7.04
C HIS A 107 7.06 0.94 -6.36
N ASN A 108 6.49 -0.20 -6.03
CA ASN A 108 5.15 -0.27 -5.45
C ASN A 108 5.15 -0.18 -3.92
N GLY A 109 6.32 -0.20 -3.27
CA GLY A 109 6.45 -0.47 -1.84
C GLY A 109 5.70 0.50 -0.93
N GLY A 110 5.73 1.80 -1.23
CA GLY A 110 4.99 2.80 -0.46
C GLY A 110 3.48 2.66 -0.60
N LEU A 111 2.98 2.55 -1.82
CA LEU A 111 1.56 2.31 -2.07
C LEU A 111 1.07 0.96 -1.52
N GLU A 112 1.91 -0.08 -1.53
CA GLU A 112 1.61 -1.39 -0.91
C GLU A 112 1.40 -1.22 0.60
N SER A 113 2.28 -0.42 1.23
CA SER A 113 2.17 -0.09 2.65
C SER A 113 0.87 0.65 2.96
N ASP A 114 0.53 1.66 2.16
CA ASP A 114 -0.72 2.43 2.29
C ASP A 114 -1.95 1.53 2.17
N TYR A 115 -1.94 0.64 1.18
CA TYR A 115 -3.01 -0.32 0.94
C TYR A 115 -3.19 -1.27 2.11
N MET A 116 -2.10 -1.81 2.66
CA MET A 116 -2.12 -2.71 3.81
C MET A 116 -2.62 -2.02 5.08
N ILE A 117 -2.25 -0.77 5.31
CA ILE A 117 -2.76 0.04 6.43
C ILE A 117 -4.27 0.23 6.30
N ALA A 118 -4.74 0.66 5.12
CA ALA A 118 -6.16 0.83 4.86
C ALA A 118 -6.92 -0.49 5.07
N LYS A 119 -6.40 -1.61 4.56
CA LYS A 119 -6.99 -2.95 4.72
C LYS A 119 -7.13 -3.36 6.18
N ARG A 120 -6.10 -3.10 6.99
CA ARG A 120 -6.13 -3.40 8.43
C ARG A 120 -7.20 -2.59 9.15
N ILE A 121 -7.38 -1.32 8.79
CA ILE A 121 -8.44 -0.49 9.35
C ILE A 121 -9.82 -1.02 8.94
N GLU A 122 -10.00 -1.43 7.68
CA GLU A 122 -11.25 -2.04 7.22
C GLU A 122 -11.61 -3.28 8.05
N ASP A 123 -10.66 -4.17 8.32
CA ASP A 123 -10.86 -5.34 9.20
C ASP A 123 -11.34 -4.89 10.59
N MET A 124 -10.57 -4.03 11.25
CA MET A 124 -10.82 -3.61 12.63
C MET A 124 -12.17 -2.88 12.79
N VAL A 125 -12.51 -1.99 11.85
CA VAL A 125 -13.77 -1.24 11.86
C VAL A 125 -14.95 -2.15 11.51
N SER A 126 -14.79 -3.05 10.53
CA SER A 126 -15.86 -3.97 10.12
C SER A 126 -16.23 -4.92 11.27
N PHE A 127 -15.25 -5.34 12.06
CA PHE A 127 -15.44 -6.24 13.20
C PHE A 127 -15.75 -5.54 14.53
N ASP A 128 -16.02 -4.24 14.54
CA ASP A 128 -16.26 -3.44 15.77
C ASP A 128 -15.13 -3.63 16.81
N MET A 129 -13.88 -3.83 16.37
CA MET A 129 -12.71 -3.93 17.25
C MET A 129 -12.21 -2.55 17.68
N VAL A 130 -12.52 -1.54 16.87
CA VAL A 130 -12.24 -0.13 17.14
C VAL A 130 -13.43 0.73 16.75
N GLU A 131 -13.47 1.93 17.32
CA GLU A 131 -14.43 2.95 16.93
C GLU A 131 -13.94 3.65 15.65
N HIS A 132 -14.79 3.66 14.63
CA HIS A 132 -14.50 4.27 13.32
C HIS A 132 -14.01 5.71 13.41
N GLN A 133 -14.55 6.51 14.33
CA GLN A 133 -14.20 7.92 14.50
C GLN A 133 -12.73 8.19 14.87
N TYR A 134 -11.96 7.17 15.27
CA TYR A 134 -10.54 7.32 15.59
C TYR A 134 -9.63 6.88 14.44
N TYR A 135 -10.21 6.50 13.29
CA TYR A 135 -9.51 5.96 12.14
C TYR A 135 -10.08 6.47 10.81
N ASP A 136 -11.13 7.28 10.84
CA ASP A 136 -11.83 7.76 9.65
C ASP A 136 -10.90 8.61 8.78
N TRP A 137 -10.14 9.51 9.40
CA TRP A 137 -9.20 10.35 8.68
C TRP A 137 -8.00 9.58 8.10
N GLU A 138 -7.39 8.67 8.88
CA GLU A 138 -6.34 7.77 8.38
C GLU A 138 -6.84 6.96 7.18
N TYR A 139 -8.00 6.33 7.34
CA TYR A 139 -8.55 5.48 6.31
C TYR A 139 -8.89 6.26 5.04
N PHE A 140 -9.54 7.41 5.20
CA PHE A 140 -9.85 8.30 4.09
C PHE A 140 -8.57 8.77 3.39
N SER A 141 -7.56 9.24 4.13
CA SER A 141 -6.33 9.76 3.54
C SER A 141 -5.56 8.69 2.76
N ARG A 142 -5.52 7.45 3.26
CA ARG A 142 -4.86 6.33 2.55
C ARG A 142 -5.57 5.99 1.25
N LYS A 143 -6.90 5.83 1.30
CA LYS A 143 -7.68 5.53 0.09
C LYS A 143 -7.59 6.68 -0.93
N ALA A 144 -7.69 7.92 -0.47
CA ALA A 144 -7.56 9.10 -1.32
C ALA A 144 -6.14 9.21 -1.91
N GLY A 145 -5.10 8.98 -1.13
CA GLY A 145 -3.71 9.05 -1.58
C GLY A 145 -3.35 7.96 -2.60
N ILE A 146 -3.80 6.71 -2.39
CA ILE A 146 -3.63 5.62 -3.36
C ILE A 146 -4.29 5.98 -4.70
N VAL A 147 -5.55 6.42 -4.66
CA VAL A 147 -6.30 6.83 -5.87
C VAL A 147 -5.59 8.01 -6.53
N GLN A 148 -5.26 9.05 -5.77
CA GLN A 148 -4.61 10.25 -6.26
C GLN A 148 -3.31 9.89 -7.00
N TYR A 149 -2.44 9.11 -6.37
CA TYR A 149 -1.10 8.83 -6.89
C TYR A 149 -1.16 7.93 -8.13
N ILE A 150 -1.98 6.88 -8.14
CA ILE A 150 -2.15 6.01 -9.33
C ILE A 150 -2.84 6.78 -10.46
N ALA A 151 -3.82 7.63 -10.16
CA ALA A 151 -4.54 8.42 -11.14
C ALA A 151 -3.72 9.60 -11.72
N MET A 152 -2.52 9.91 -11.21
CA MET A 152 -1.67 10.98 -11.76
C MET A 152 -1.37 10.78 -13.26
N GLY A 153 -1.26 9.51 -13.71
CA GLY A 153 -1.05 9.17 -15.12
C GLY A 153 -2.16 9.69 -16.04
N LEU A 154 -3.43 9.67 -15.59
CA LEU A 154 -4.58 10.18 -16.34
C LEU A 154 -4.49 11.68 -16.63
N PHE A 155 -3.70 12.41 -15.84
CA PHE A 155 -3.53 13.85 -15.93
C PHE A 155 -2.15 14.26 -16.44
N GLU A 156 -1.35 13.29 -16.89
CA GLU A 156 0.01 13.51 -17.41
C GLU A 156 0.89 14.29 -16.41
N TYR A 157 0.65 14.09 -15.10
CA TYR A 157 1.32 14.87 -14.08
C TYR A 157 2.80 14.51 -14.01
N GLU A 158 3.66 15.52 -13.99
CA GLU A 158 5.12 15.39 -13.83
C GLU A 158 5.62 16.44 -12.83
N ILE A 159 6.57 16.04 -12.00
CA ILE A 159 7.35 16.94 -11.16
C ILE A 159 8.66 17.22 -11.90
N ASP A 160 8.90 18.48 -12.26
CA ASP A 160 10.16 18.88 -12.88
C ASP A 160 11.21 19.14 -11.79
N LYS A 161 11.98 18.09 -11.50
CA LYS A 161 13.11 18.13 -10.57
C LYS A 161 14.39 17.73 -11.31
N GLU A 162 15.47 18.44 -11.00
CA GLU A 162 16.82 18.05 -11.39
C GLU A 162 17.31 16.92 -10.46
N GLU A 163 17.86 15.87 -11.06
CA GLU A 163 18.41 14.74 -10.31
C GLU A 163 19.65 15.16 -9.51
N GLU A 164 19.82 14.54 -8.35
CA GLU A 164 20.99 14.72 -7.53
C GLU A 164 22.24 14.25 -8.28
N GLU A 165 23.33 15.03 -8.23
CA GLU A 165 24.59 14.65 -8.87
C GLU A 165 25.14 13.34 -8.29
N ASN A 166 25.04 13.18 -6.97
CA ASN A 166 25.46 11.99 -6.22
C ASN A 166 24.37 10.92 -6.26
N GLU A 167 24.67 9.74 -6.82
CA GLU A 167 23.72 8.62 -6.92
C GLU A 167 23.18 8.15 -5.56
N LEU A 168 23.93 8.34 -4.48
CA LEU A 168 23.50 7.95 -3.13
C LEU A 168 22.50 8.93 -2.53
N GLU A 169 22.39 10.13 -3.09
CA GLU A 169 21.40 11.13 -2.67
C GLU A 169 20.12 11.05 -3.50
N ARG A 170 20.19 10.45 -4.70
CA ARG A 170 19.04 10.18 -5.55
C ARG A 170 18.07 9.24 -4.86
N ASP A 171 16.79 9.49 -5.14
CA ASP A 171 15.73 8.52 -4.93
C ASP A 171 16.07 7.19 -5.63
N ILE A 172 15.63 6.09 -5.04
CA ILE A 172 15.87 4.73 -5.53
C ILE A 172 15.02 4.39 -6.77
N VAL A 173 13.85 5.02 -6.95
CA VAL A 173 12.88 4.61 -7.99
C VAL A 173 12.24 5.76 -8.76
N GLY A 174 12.33 7.01 -8.30
CA GLY A 174 11.65 8.13 -8.93
C GLY A 174 10.14 8.00 -8.80
N HIS A 175 9.39 8.34 -9.85
CA HIS A 175 7.94 8.17 -9.84
C HIS A 175 7.57 6.67 -9.88
N ASP A 176 7.01 6.16 -8.79
CA ASP A 176 6.64 4.75 -8.57
C ASP A 176 5.91 4.12 -9.75
N VAL A 177 4.74 4.68 -10.10
CA VAL A 177 3.85 4.09 -11.11
C VAL A 177 4.45 4.16 -12.52
N TYR A 178 5.15 5.24 -12.87
CA TYR A 178 5.75 5.36 -14.20
C TYR A 178 6.96 4.42 -14.35
N GLY A 179 7.81 4.35 -13.32
CA GLY A 179 8.96 3.44 -13.29
C GLY A 179 8.52 1.98 -13.36
N SER A 180 7.55 1.58 -12.53
CA SER A 180 7.01 0.21 -12.55
C SER A 180 6.44 -0.17 -13.92
N VAL A 181 5.59 0.67 -14.53
CA VAL A 181 5.03 0.40 -15.87
C VAL A 181 6.11 0.28 -16.93
N ARG A 182 7.07 1.22 -16.97
CA ARG A 182 8.16 1.17 -17.95
C ARG A 182 8.97 -0.11 -17.83
N HIS A 183 9.31 -0.53 -16.61
CA HIS A 183 10.08 -1.75 -16.38
C HIS A 183 9.29 -3.04 -16.62
N LEU A 184 7.96 -3.04 -16.42
CA LEU A 184 7.09 -4.15 -16.80
C LEU A 184 7.06 -4.36 -18.33
N PHE A 185 6.93 -3.26 -19.08
CA PHE A 185 6.86 -3.31 -20.55
C PHE A 185 8.22 -3.54 -21.22
N ARG A 186 9.30 -3.05 -20.61
CA ARG A 186 10.66 -3.09 -21.18
C ARG A 186 11.65 -3.70 -20.18
N PRO A 187 11.55 -5.00 -19.84
CA PRO A 187 12.41 -5.62 -18.84
C PRO A 187 13.90 -5.57 -19.22
N ASP A 188 14.23 -5.58 -20.52
CA ASP A 188 15.61 -5.61 -21.03
C ASP A 188 16.20 -4.22 -21.31
N MET A 189 15.48 -3.13 -20.99
CA MET A 189 16.01 -1.78 -21.22
C MET A 189 17.22 -1.47 -20.33
N GLU A 190 18.07 -0.56 -20.80
CA GLU A 190 19.13 0.04 -19.98
C GLU A 190 18.54 0.66 -18.70
N PHE A 191 19.23 0.46 -17.58
CA PHE A 191 18.78 0.93 -16.29
C PHE A 191 18.82 2.46 -16.19
N TYR A 192 17.74 3.03 -15.66
CA TYR A 192 17.65 4.42 -15.29
C TYR A 192 16.55 4.59 -14.25
N ARG A 193 16.82 5.32 -13.16
CA ARG A 193 15.89 5.41 -12.01
C ARG A 193 14.63 6.19 -12.35
N TYR A 194 14.79 7.36 -12.95
CA TYR A 194 13.68 8.30 -13.09
C TYR A 194 12.94 8.10 -14.40
N THR A 195 11.63 7.85 -14.30
CA THR A 195 10.78 7.79 -15.49
C THR A 195 9.81 8.96 -15.48
N ARG A 196 9.83 9.75 -16.54
CA ARG A 196 8.86 10.81 -16.81
C ARG A 196 7.75 10.28 -17.72
N TYR A 197 6.56 10.89 -17.67
CA TYR A 197 5.44 10.52 -18.53
C TYR A 197 5.80 10.64 -20.02
N LYS A 198 6.61 11.63 -20.41
CA LYS A 198 7.13 11.76 -21.78
C LYS A 198 8.02 10.60 -22.25
N ASP A 199 8.64 9.83 -21.33
CA ASP A 199 9.52 8.71 -21.66
C ASP A 199 8.73 7.43 -22.02
N LEU A 200 7.43 7.44 -21.72
CA LEU A 200 6.53 6.32 -21.95
C LEU A 200 6.04 6.29 -23.40
N THR A 201 6.02 5.09 -23.95
CA THR A 201 5.41 4.77 -25.23
C THR A 201 3.88 4.83 -25.13
N LYS A 202 3.21 4.86 -26.28
CA LYS A 202 1.76 4.87 -26.34
C LYS A 202 1.11 3.68 -25.58
N PRO A 203 1.55 2.41 -25.75
CA PRO A 203 0.97 1.28 -24.99
C PRO A 203 1.16 1.38 -23.47
N GLU A 204 2.28 1.92 -23.01
CA GLU A 204 2.53 2.12 -21.57
C GLU A 204 1.62 3.22 -20.99
N LYS A 205 1.36 4.28 -21.76
CA LYS A 205 0.40 5.33 -21.37
C LYS A 205 -1.03 4.80 -21.31
N GLU A 206 -1.44 4.02 -22.31
CA GLU A 206 -2.75 3.35 -22.30
C GLU A 206 -2.90 2.41 -21.10
N TYR A 207 -1.82 1.72 -20.71
CA TYR A 207 -1.81 0.90 -19.50
C TYR A 207 -1.90 1.75 -18.21
N LEU A 208 -1.17 2.87 -18.12
CA LEU A 208 -1.29 3.82 -17.00
C LEU A 208 -2.71 4.38 -16.87
N ASP A 209 -3.37 4.72 -17.97
CA ASP A 209 -4.75 5.20 -17.95
C ASP A 209 -5.68 4.13 -17.34
N ASN A 210 -5.51 2.87 -17.73
CA ASN A 210 -6.27 1.76 -17.15
C ASN A 210 -6.01 1.60 -15.65
N LEU A 211 -4.74 1.67 -15.21
CA LEU A 211 -4.40 1.68 -13.78
C LEU A 211 -5.09 2.83 -13.04
N GLY A 212 -5.08 4.03 -13.63
CA GLY A 212 -5.74 5.21 -13.09
C GLY A 212 -7.25 5.01 -12.93
N TYR A 213 -7.92 4.47 -13.95
CA TYR A 213 -9.35 4.17 -13.88
C TYR A 213 -9.68 3.06 -12.86
N HIS A 214 -8.86 2.00 -12.80
CA HIS A 214 -9.02 0.94 -11.82
C HIS A 214 -8.79 1.42 -10.39
N SER A 215 -7.92 2.43 -10.18
CA SER A 215 -7.64 2.95 -8.84
C SER A 215 -8.91 3.42 -8.11
N PHE A 216 -9.92 3.93 -8.83
CA PHE A 216 -11.20 4.36 -8.25
C PHE A 216 -12.00 3.23 -7.58
N ILE A 217 -11.69 1.96 -7.88
CA ILE A 217 -12.24 0.79 -7.16
C ILE A 217 -11.93 0.88 -5.66
N ASN A 218 -10.81 1.49 -5.27
CA ASN A 218 -10.45 1.71 -3.86
C ASN A 218 -11.47 2.59 -3.10
N LEU A 219 -12.34 3.31 -3.81
CA LEU A 219 -13.41 4.13 -3.20
C LEU A 219 -14.68 3.32 -2.91
N LEU A 220 -14.74 2.05 -3.31
CA LEU A 220 -15.90 1.18 -3.10
C LEU A 220 -15.85 0.53 -1.72
N ASN A 221 -16.05 1.32 -0.66
CA ASN A 221 -16.20 0.80 0.70
C ASN A 221 -17.12 1.71 1.54
N PRO A 222 -18.18 1.18 2.18
CA PRO A 222 -19.10 1.95 3.02
C PRO A 222 -18.42 2.76 4.15
N ILE A 223 -17.25 2.32 4.61
CA ILE A 223 -16.48 3.02 5.66
C ILE A 223 -16.14 4.45 5.23
N LEU A 224 -15.81 4.67 3.95
CA LEU A 224 -15.51 6.01 3.40
C LEU A 224 -16.69 6.97 3.52
N PHE A 225 -17.91 6.43 3.64
CA PHE A 225 -19.15 7.18 3.76
C PHE A 225 -19.71 7.14 5.19
N GLY A 226 -18.84 6.91 6.17
CA GLY A 226 -19.19 6.90 7.60
C GLY A 226 -20.04 5.70 8.01
N LYS A 227 -20.08 4.63 7.21
CA LYS A 227 -20.82 3.39 7.54
C LYS A 227 -19.83 2.26 7.83
N PRO A 228 -19.60 1.90 9.11
CA PRO A 228 -18.71 0.80 9.50
C PRO A 228 -19.13 -0.60 9.03
N GLY A 229 -20.26 -0.72 8.33
CA GLY A 229 -20.91 -1.96 7.91
C GLY A 229 -22.42 -1.94 8.20
N PHE A 230 -23.10 -3.03 7.87
CA PHE A 230 -24.54 -3.20 7.93
C PHE A 230 -24.90 -4.23 8.99
N ARG A 231 -25.56 -3.79 10.06
CA ARG A 231 -26.05 -4.68 11.12
C ARG A 231 -27.36 -5.33 10.68
N ILE A 232 -27.34 -6.64 10.45
CA ILE A 232 -28.51 -7.42 10.05
C ILE A 232 -29.39 -7.71 11.27
N ASN A 233 -28.76 -8.05 12.40
CA ASN A 233 -29.40 -8.26 13.69
C ASN A 233 -28.38 -8.02 14.82
N LYS A 234 -28.78 -8.26 16.08
CA LYS A 234 -27.91 -8.04 17.25
C LYS A 234 -26.58 -8.80 17.20
N ASP A 235 -26.57 -9.98 16.57
CA ASP A 235 -25.43 -10.89 16.54
C ASP A 235 -24.66 -10.84 15.23
N THR A 236 -25.20 -10.20 14.18
CA THR A 236 -24.69 -10.29 12.81
C THR A 236 -24.47 -8.89 12.20
N LYS A 237 -23.24 -8.63 11.75
CA LYS A 237 -22.88 -7.45 10.96
C LYS A 237 -22.09 -7.90 9.74
N VAL A 238 -22.42 -7.34 8.59
CA VAL A 238 -21.72 -7.60 7.33
C VAL A 238 -21.15 -6.29 6.80
N ASN A 239 -19.94 -6.32 6.27
CA ASN A 239 -19.40 -5.24 5.46
C ASN A 239 -18.86 -5.79 4.15
N PHE A 240 -18.72 -4.93 3.16
CA PHE A 240 -18.18 -5.27 1.84
C PHE A 240 -17.32 -4.13 1.34
N GLY A 241 -16.35 -4.43 0.50
CA GLY A 241 -15.52 -3.40 -0.11
C GLY A 241 -14.60 -3.96 -1.17
N ALA A 242 -14.14 -3.11 -2.07
CA ALA A 242 -13.19 -3.49 -3.10
C ALA A 242 -11.91 -2.65 -3.02
N GLY A 243 -10.85 -3.17 -3.62
CA GLY A 243 -9.56 -2.51 -3.69
C GLY A 243 -8.86 -2.81 -5.01
N HIS A 244 -7.98 -1.90 -5.40
CA HIS A 244 -7.10 -2.03 -6.54
C HIS A 244 -5.68 -1.66 -6.13
N MET A 245 -4.70 -2.42 -6.58
CA MET A 245 -3.30 -2.15 -6.28
C MET A 245 -2.39 -2.78 -7.33
N LEU A 246 -1.17 -2.25 -7.45
CA LEU A 246 -0.13 -2.81 -8.31
C LEU A 246 0.42 -4.14 -7.77
N ALA A 247 0.88 -4.99 -8.67
CA ALA A 247 1.58 -6.23 -8.40
C ALA A 247 2.95 -6.23 -9.10
N PRO A 248 3.91 -7.06 -8.67
CA PRO A 248 5.20 -7.22 -9.35
C PRO A 248 5.12 -7.57 -10.85
N PHE A 249 3.96 -8.05 -11.29
CA PHE A 249 3.69 -8.55 -12.62
C PHE A 249 2.47 -7.90 -13.28
N GLY A 250 2.04 -6.72 -12.79
CA GLY A 250 0.88 -6.01 -13.31
C GLY A 250 0.08 -5.37 -12.19
N GLU A 251 -1.18 -5.77 -12.03
CA GLU A 251 -2.11 -5.22 -11.04
C GLU A 251 -2.98 -6.33 -10.43
N PHE A 252 -3.72 -5.98 -9.39
CA PHE A 252 -4.84 -6.79 -8.92
C PHE A 252 -6.01 -5.93 -8.48
N VAL A 253 -7.19 -6.53 -8.57
CA VAL A 253 -8.43 -6.07 -7.93
C VAL A 253 -8.84 -7.10 -6.91
N ASP A 254 -9.27 -6.67 -5.72
CA ASP A 254 -9.89 -7.56 -4.75
C ASP A 254 -11.28 -7.09 -4.32
N GLU A 255 -12.13 -8.07 -4.05
CA GLU A 255 -13.48 -7.93 -3.52
C GLU A 255 -13.50 -8.60 -2.15
N ASN A 256 -13.95 -7.88 -1.14
CA ASN A 256 -13.84 -8.29 0.25
C ASN A 256 -15.20 -8.30 0.92
N VAL A 257 -15.38 -9.27 1.80
CA VAL A 257 -16.54 -9.40 2.68
C VAL A 257 -16.06 -9.63 4.10
N TRP A 258 -16.61 -8.85 5.02
CA TRP A 258 -16.41 -9.03 6.45
C TRP A 258 -17.71 -9.45 7.10
N LEU A 259 -17.69 -10.59 7.77
CA LEU A 259 -18.82 -11.12 8.54
C LEU A 259 -18.43 -11.19 10.01
N LYS A 260 -19.08 -10.35 10.82
CA LYS A 260 -19.10 -10.51 12.27
C LYS A 260 -20.36 -11.28 12.65
N TYR A 261 -20.19 -12.45 13.28
CA TYR A 261 -21.26 -13.26 13.82
C TYR A 261 -20.93 -13.70 15.25
N LYS A 262 -21.62 -13.16 16.26
CA LYS A 262 -21.31 -13.38 17.69
C LYS A 262 -19.81 -13.11 17.97
N ASN A 263 -19.05 -14.15 18.33
CA ASN A 263 -17.61 -14.08 18.63
C ASN A 263 -16.73 -14.43 17.41
N TYR A 264 -17.32 -14.61 16.23
CA TYR A 264 -16.60 -14.90 14.99
C TYR A 264 -16.46 -13.63 14.17
N ASN A 265 -15.21 -13.28 13.86
CA ASN A 265 -14.87 -12.23 12.91
C ASN A 265 -14.24 -12.89 11.69
N ILE A 266 -15.00 -13.03 10.61
CA ILE A 266 -14.59 -13.75 9.41
C ILE A 266 -14.38 -12.75 8.28
N SER A 267 -13.20 -12.75 7.66
CA SER A 267 -12.96 -12.03 6.40
C SER A 267 -12.88 -13.03 5.26
N LEU A 268 -13.39 -12.62 4.10
CA LEU A 268 -13.27 -13.32 2.84
C LEU A 268 -12.79 -12.31 1.82
N TYR A 269 -11.90 -12.74 0.91
CA TYR A 269 -11.63 -11.97 -0.29
C TYR A 269 -11.56 -12.87 -1.51
N LEU A 270 -11.98 -12.32 -2.64
CA LEU A 270 -11.67 -12.80 -3.97
C LEU A 270 -10.72 -11.78 -4.59
N ARG A 271 -9.68 -12.24 -5.28
CA ARG A 271 -8.69 -11.40 -5.93
C ARG A 271 -8.50 -11.85 -7.36
N GLN A 272 -8.46 -10.89 -8.26
CA GLN A 272 -8.15 -11.09 -9.66
C GLN A 272 -6.86 -10.35 -9.94
N PHE A 273 -5.80 -11.09 -10.28
CA PHE A 273 -4.57 -10.50 -10.77
C PHE A 273 -4.64 -10.39 -12.27
N HIS A 274 -4.11 -9.29 -12.80
CA HIS A 274 -4.05 -9.00 -14.21
C HIS A 274 -2.60 -8.67 -14.56
N ASN A 275 -2.00 -9.47 -15.44
CA ASN A 275 -0.77 -9.07 -16.11
C ASN A 275 -1.11 -8.49 -17.48
N LYS A 276 -0.18 -8.49 -18.45
CA LYS A 276 -0.42 -7.84 -19.73
C LYS A 276 -1.66 -8.36 -20.47
N ASP A 277 -1.84 -9.68 -20.50
CA ASP A 277 -2.84 -10.33 -21.36
C ASP A 277 -3.67 -11.40 -20.63
N ASN A 278 -3.35 -11.73 -19.37
CA ASN A 278 -3.96 -12.84 -18.65
C ASN A 278 -4.50 -12.43 -17.28
N TRP A 279 -5.56 -13.13 -16.89
CA TRP A 279 -6.18 -13.04 -15.58
C TRP A 279 -5.91 -14.29 -14.77
N SER A 280 -5.51 -14.12 -13.52
CA SER A 280 -5.39 -15.21 -12.57
C SER A 280 -6.17 -14.90 -11.30
N ASN A 281 -6.63 -15.94 -10.61
CA ASN A 281 -7.49 -15.79 -9.45
C ASN A 281 -6.72 -16.12 -8.17
N GLY A 282 -7.07 -15.41 -7.10
CA GLY A 282 -6.78 -15.75 -5.73
C GLY A 282 -8.01 -15.59 -4.86
N PHE A 283 -7.99 -16.23 -3.71
CA PHE A 283 -8.99 -16.05 -2.68
C PHE A 283 -8.36 -16.27 -1.32
N GLY A 284 -9.00 -15.75 -0.28
CA GLY A 284 -8.60 -16.06 1.07
C GLY A 284 -9.74 -15.96 2.06
N ILE A 285 -9.56 -16.63 3.18
CA ILE A 285 -10.45 -16.64 4.32
C ILE A 285 -9.63 -16.39 5.57
N GLY A 286 -10.11 -15.50 6.43
CA GLY A 286 -9.51 -15.18 7.72
C GLY A 286 -10.54 -15.32 8.84
N LEU A 287 -10.12 -15.90 9.96
CA LEU A 287 -10.78 -15.82 11.26
C LEU A 287 -9.90 -14.95 12.15
N HIS A 288 -10.45 -13.87 12.68
CA HIS A 288 -9.72 -12.85 13.43
C HIS A 288 -10.13 -12.83 14.89
N ASP A 289 -9.13 -12.85 15.77
CA ASP A 289 -9.25 -12.68 17.22
C ASP A 289 -10.38 -13.51 17.85
N TYR A 290 -10.47 -14.77 17.43
CA TYR A 290 -11.42 -15.72 17.97
C TYR A 290 -10.99 -16.15 19.37
N ASN A 291 -11.81 -15.81 20.37
CA ASN A 291 -11.59 -16.23 21.75
C ASN A 291 -11.99 -17.70 21.92
N PHE A 292 -11.02 -18.61 21.78
CA PHE A 292 -11.20 -20.03 22.04
C PHE A 292 -11.48 -20.29 23.54
N SER A 293 -10.89 -19.48 24.42
CA SER A 293 -11.17 -19.41 25.85
C SER A 293 -10.83 -18.02 26.38
N ASP A 294 -11.12 -17.73 27.65
CA ASP A 294 -10.77 -16.45 28.30
C ASP A 294 -9.25 -16.15 28.31
N LYS A 295 -8.40 -17.14 28.01
CA LYS A 295 -6.94 -17.01 28.02
C LYS A 295 -6.30 -17.20 26.65
N ILE A 296 -7.07 -17.63 25.66
CA ILE A 296 -6.53 -18.03 24.35
C ILE A 296 -7.37 -17.37 23.26
N THR A 297 -6.73 -16.43 22.57
CA THR A 297 -7.24 -15.81 21.36
C THR A 297 -6.45 -16.35 20.17
N MET A 298 -7.16 -16.67 19.09
CA MET A 298 -6.59 -17.28 17.90
C MET A 298 -7.02 -16.52 16.65
N SER A 299 -6.06 -16.29 15.75
CA SER A 299 -6.31 -15.83 14.39
C SER A 299 -5.79 -16.88 13.42
N LEU A 300 -6.60 -17.24 12.43
CA LEU A 300 -6.28 -18.24 11.41
C LEU A 300 -6.58 -17.64 10.04
N SER A 301 -5.66 -17.78 9.09
CA SER A 301 -5.91 -17.34 7.72
C SER A 301 -5.42 -18.38 6.72
N GLY A 302 -6.15 -18.53 5.64
CA GLY A 302 -5.82 -19.39 4.50
C GLY A 302 -5.94 -18.57 3.23
N HIS A 303 -4.93 -18.68 2.38
CA HIS A 303 -4.82 -17.94 1.13
C HIS A 303 -4.47 -18.90 0.01
N TYR A 304 -5.13 -18.74 -1.13
CA TYR A 304 -4.80 -19.40 -2.37
C TYR A 304 -4.66 -18.34 -3.46
N TRP A 305 -3.67 -18.48 -4.33
CA TRP A 305 -3.57 -17.67 -5.53
C TRP A 305 -2.86 -18.43 -6.63
N ASN A 306 -3.23 -18.12 -7.86
CA ASN A 306 -2.49 -18.46 -9.06
C ASN A 306 -1.79 -17.21 -9.58
N GLN A 307 -0.56 -17.34 -10.05
CA GLN A 307 0.26 -16.24 -10.56
C GLN A 307 1.04 -16.70 -11.79
N PRO A 308 1.43 -15.78 -12.69
CA PRO A 308 2.27 -16.12 -13.84
C PRO A 308 3.58 -16.77 -13.41
N GLN A 309 4.14 -17.60 -14.29
CA GLN A 309 5.46 -18.16 -14.07
C GLN A 309 6.50 -17.03 -13.88
N ASP A 310 7.37 -17.18 -12.89
CA ASP A 310 8.45 -16.24 -12.57
C ASP A 310 8.00 -14.78 -12.33
N TYR A 311 6.72 -14.57 -11.97
CA TYR A 311 6.13 -13.23 -11.82
C TYR A 311 6.31 -12.37 -13.08
N SER A 312 6.22 -12.97 -14.26
CA SER A 312 6.41 -12.24 -15.51
C SER A 312 5.13 -11.50 -15.94
N PHE A 313 5.31 -10.25 -16.37
CA PHE A 313 4.25 -9.44 -16.97
C PHE A 313 3.78 -9.99 -18.33
N ASN A 314 4.68 -10.65 -19.07
CA ASN A 314 4.49 -11.00 -20.48
C ASN A 314 4.16 -12.48 -20.72
N THR A 315 4.05 -13.31 -19.68
CA THR A 315 3.74 -14.75 -19.80
C THR A 315 2.43 -15.10 -19.11
N SER A 316 1.80 -16.21 -19.48
CA SER A 316 0.64 -16.76 -18.77
C SER A 316 1.01 -17.42 -17.44
#